data_AF-A0A1H0KDJ5-F1
#
_entry.id   AF-A0A1H0KDJ5-F1
#
_cell.length_a   1.000
_cell.length_b   1.000
_cell.length_c   1.000
_cell.angle_alpha   90.00
_cell.angle_beta   90.00
_cell.angle_gamma   90.00
#
_symmetry.space_group_name_H-M   'P 1'
#
loop_
_entity.id
_entity.type
_entity.pdbx_description
1 polymer ?
#
loop_
_entity_poly.entity_id
_entity_poly.type
_entity_poly.pdbx_seq_one_letter_code
_entity_poly.pdbx_strand_id
1 'polypeptide(L)' 'MKVSIDSNLCYGSAECVHRAPSVFEFVDEYGVVRAGREDSGGDPQVREAVEKCPSQAISLSE' A
#
# COMPACT_ATOMS: atom_id res chain seq x y z
N MET A 1 10.29 9.08 2.90
CA MET A 1 9.93 7.96 2.00
C MET A 1 8.45 7.70 2.12
N LYS A 2 7.70 8.30 1.20
CA LYS A 2 6.25 8.25 1.17
C LYS A 2 5.75 7.04 0.41
N VAL A 3 4.75 6.35 0.95
CA VAL A 3 4.03 5.26 0.30
C VAL A 3 2.74 5.77 -0.34
N SER A 4 2.43 5.27 -1.53
CA SER A 4 1.20 5.59 -2.26
C SER A 4 0.67 4.36 -3.02
N ILE A 5 -0.63 4.37 -3.35
CA ILE A 5 -1.27 3.37 -4.21
C ILE A 5 -1.83 4.08 -5.45
N ASP A 6 -1.48 3.59 -6.64
CA ASP A 6 -2.07 4.00 -7.91
C ASP A 6 -3.40 3.24 -8.14
N SER A 7 -4.51 3.98 -8.08
CA SER A 7 -5.85 3.42 -8.29
C SER A 7 -6.10 2.93 -9.71
N ASN A 8 -5.31 3.36 -10.70
CA ASN A 8 -5.44 2.87 -12.08
C ASN A 8 -4.83 1.47 -12.25
N LEU A 9 -3.89 1.10 -11.38
CA LEU A 9 -3.24 -0.22 -11.37
C LEU A 9 -3.81 -1.16 -10.32
N CYS A 10 -4.39 -0.62 -9.25
CA CYS A 10 -5.00 -1.43 -8.21
C CYS A 10 -6.25 -2.14 -8.73
N TYR A 11 -6.31 -3.47 -8.61
CA TYR A 11 -7.51 -4.27 -8.92
C TYR A 11 -8.15 -4.93 -7.69
N GLY A 12 -7.73 -4.54 -6.48
CA GLY A 12 -8.37 -5.01 -5.25
C GLY A 12 -7.89 -6.35 -4.69
N SER A 13 -6.60 -6.70 -4.83
CA SER A 13 -6.07 -7.97 -4.30
C SER A 13 -6.05 -8.10 -2.77
N ALA A 14 -6.18 -6.99 -2.04
CA ALA A 14 -6.07 -6.88 -0.58
C ALA A 14 -4.70 -7.29 0.04
N GLU A 15 -3.70 -7.58 -0.78
CA GLU A 15 -2.35 -8.00 -0.34
C GLU A 15 -1.63 -6.95 0.53
N CYS A 16 -1.94 -5.67 0.34
CA CYS A 16 -1.40 -4.56 1.14
C CYS A 16 -1.93 -4.57 2.58
N VAL A 17 -3.25 -4.74 2.74
CA VAL A 17 -3.90 -4.79 4.06
C VAL A 17 -3.53 -6.07 4.81
N HIS A 18 -3.35 -7.19 4.11
CA HIS A 18 -2.86 -8.43 4.72
C HIS A 18 -1.48 -8.24 5.37
N ARG A 19 -0.56 -7.54 4.69
CA ARG A 19 0.84 -7.38 5.13
C ARG A 19 1.07 -6.24 6.11
N ALA A 20 0.40 -5.11 5.91
CA ALA A 20 0.61 -3.92 6.71
C ALA A 20 -0.73 -3.23 7.05
N PRO A 21 -1.61 -3.87 7.85
CA PRO A 21 -2.95 -3.35 8.16
C PRO A 21 -2.93 -2.04 8.98
N SER A 22 -1.80 -1.72 9.62
CA SER A 22 -1.57 -0.45 10.34
C SER A 22 -1.32 0.74 9.42
N VAL A 23 -0.97 0.49 8.15
CA VAL A 23 -0.61 1.51 7.14
C VAL A 23 -1.65 1.56 6.03
N PHE A 24 -2.18 0.41 5.61
CA PHE A 24 -3.17 0.33 4.54
C PHE A 24 -4.58 0.04 5.06
N GLU A 25 -5.56 0.42 4.26
CA GLU A 25 -6.96 0.12 4.43
C GLU A 25 -7.55 -0.35 3.09
N PHE A 26 -8.68 -1.07 3.15
CA PHE A 26 -9.41 -1.52 1.98
C PHE A 26 -10.76 -0.79 1.93
N VAL A 27 -10.97 0.04 0.91
CA VAL A 27 -12.14 0.90 0.75
C VAL A 27 -12.65 0.74 -0.66
N ASP A 28 -13.96 0.47 -0.80
CA ASP A 28 -14.64 0.37 -2.10
C ASP A 28 -13.89 -0.50 -3.13
N GLU A 29 -13.44 -1.69 -2.72
CA GLU A 29 -12.68 -2.66 -3.53
C GLU A 29 -11.22 -2.28 -3.84
N TYR A 30 -10.71 -1.16 -3.33
CA TYR A 30 -9.34 -0.70 -3.55
C TYR A 30 -8.53 -0.63 -2.26
N GLY A 31 -7.22 -0.84 -2.40
CA GLY A 31 -6.28 -0.51 -1.32
C GLY A 31 -6.04 0.99 -1.26
N VAL A 32 -6.01 1.55 -0.05
CA VAL A 32 -5.63 2.95 0.21
C VAL A 32 -4.60 3.01 1.33
N VAL A 33 -3.82 4.09 1.37
CA VAL A 33 -2.96 4.39 2.52
C VAL A 33 -3.81 5.12 3.56
N ARG A 34 -3.73 4.70 4.83
CA ARG A 34 -4.42 5.37 5.94
C ARG A 34 -3.89 6.79 6.08
N ALA A 35 -4.79 7.74 6.34
CA ALA A 35 -4.42 9.13 6.56
C ALA A 35 -3.38 9.26 7.69
N GLY A 36 -2.28 9.98 7.44
CA GLY A 36 -1.18 10.16 8.37
C GLY A 36 -0.18 8.99 8.42
N ARG A 37 -0.31 7.99 7.54
CA ARG A 37 0.63 6.87 7.41
C ARG A 37 1.44 6.91 6.12
N GLU A 38 1.36 8.00 5.36
CA GLU A 38 2.05 8.19 4.09
C GLU A 38 3.56 8.07 4.25
N ASP A 39 4.15 8.55 5.36
CA ASP A 39 5.61 8.47 5.59
C ASP A 39 6.11 7.10 6.10
N SER A 40 5.29 6.06 6.05
CA SER A 40 5.63 4.72 6.58
C SER A 40 6.52 3.87 5.66
N GLY A 41 7.09 4.43 4.57
CA GLY A 41 7.90 3.67 3.60
C GLY A 41 9.20 3.05 4.16
N GLY A 42 9.61 3.46 5.35
CA GLY A 42 10.72 2.84 6.09
C GLY A 42 10.36 1.53 6.79
N ASP A 43 9.08 1.22 6.98
CA ASP A 43 8.61 0.02 7.66
C ASP A 43 8.85 -1.24 6.77
N PRO A 44 9.51 -2.29 7.29
CA PRO A 44 9.70 -3.53 6.56
C PRO A 44 8.40 -4.16 6.02
N GLN A 45 7.29 -4.05 6.76
CA GLN A 45 5.99 -4.58 6.32
C GLN A 45 5.42 -3.79 5.12
N VAL A 46 5.71 -2.48 5.05
CA VAL A 46 5.33 -1.64 3.91
C VAL A 46 6.16 -2.00 2.69
N ARG A 47 7.46 -2.26 2.86
CA ARG A 47 8.32 -2.73 1.76
C ARG A 47 7.88 -4.09 1.24
N GLU A 48 7.52 -5.01 2.14
CA GLU A 48 6.96 -6.29 1.74
C GLU A 48 5.64 -6.12 0.97
N ALA A 49 4.75 -5.22 1.42
CA ALA A 49 3.52 -4.90 0.71
C ALA A 49 3.79 -4.38 -0.71
N VAL A 50 4.79 -3.51 -0.87
CA VAL A 50 5.23 -3.01 -2.19
C VAL A 50 5.72 -4.15 -3.07
N GLU A 51 6.62 -5.01 -2.57
CA GLU A 51 7.18 -6.14 -3.33
C GLU A 51 6.15 -7.19 -3.73
N LYS A 52 5.12 -7.38 -2.89
CA LYS A 52 4.12 -8.43 -3.07
C LYS A 52 2.82 -7.93 -3.69
N CYS A 53 2.71 -6.64 -4.03
CA CYS A 53 1.57 -6.14 -4.77
C CYS A 53 1.55 -6.75 -6.19
N PRO A 54 0.55 -7.60 -6.52
CA PRO A 54 0.54 -8.36 -7.77
C PRO A 54 0.37 -7.47 -9.01
N SER A 55 -0.27 -6.31 -8.88
CA SER A 55 -0.38 -5.33 -9.97
C SER A 55 0.66 -4.20 -9.89
N GLN A 56 1.60 -4.28 -8.94
CA GLN A 56 2.64 -3.25 -8.75
C GLN A 56 2.05 -1.85 -8.52
N ALA A 57 0.84 -1.77 -7.94
CA ALA A 57 0.14 -0.51 -7.70
C ALA A 57 0.71 0.31 -6.54
N ILE A 58 1.56 -0.27 -5.69
CA ILE A 58 2.13 0.40 -4.51
C ILE A 58 3.54 0.89 -4.84
N SER A 59 3.83 2.15 -4.51
CA SER A 59 5.13 2.76 -4.78
C SER A 59 5.68 3.50 -3.56
N LEU A 60 7.01 3.62 -3.50
CA LEU A 60 7.73 4.45 -2.55
C LEU A 60 8.39 5.62 -3.29
N SER A 61 8.18 6.84 -2.80
CA SER A 61 8.83 8.07 -3.27
C SER A 61 9.55 8.76 -2.11
N GLU A 62 10.39 9.75 -2.37
CA GLU A 62 11.10 10.48 -1.30
C GLU A 62 10.17 11.25 -0.36
#